data_AF-E3EHX3-F1
#
_entry.id   AF-E3EHX3-F1
#
_cell.length_a   1.000
_cell.length_b   1.000
_cell.length_c   1.000
_cell.angle_alpha   90.00
_cell.angle_beta   90.00
_cell.angle_gamma   90.00
#
_symmetry.space_group_name_H-M   'P 1'
#
loop_
_entity.id
_entity.type
_entity.pdbx_description
1 polymer ?
#
loop_
_entity_poly.entity_id
_entity_poly.type
_entity_poly.pdbx_seq_one_letter_code
_entity_poly.pdbx_strand_id
1 'polypeptide(L)'
;MLEEKNPIVLYHAMTHIGKESIHTEEIIKKLSGLSLKREPQDKLLGHYKVGDLAIATMIKLGEKESEISGFKILDDFEIKMVFRLFEEVEW
;
A
#
# COMPACT_ATOMS: atom_id res chain seq x y z
N MET A 1 2.03 3.05 -14.52
CA MET A 1 2.97 2.42 -13.58
C MET A 1 2.26 1.51 -12.56
N LEU A 2 1.22 1.97 -11.86
CA LEU A 2 0.44 1.15 -10.90
C LEU A 2 -0.64 0.22 -11.52
N GLU A 3 -0.54 -0.07 -12.82
CA GLU A 3 -1.46 -0.97 -13.56
C GLU A 3 -0.84 -2.35 -13.83
N GLU A 4 0.42 -2.54 -13.40
CA GLU A 4 1.18 -3.78 -13.56
C GLU A 4 0.60 -4.89 -12.69
N LYS A 5 0.55 -6.12 -13.23
CA LYS A 5 0.11 -7.32 -12.49
C LYS A 5 1.24 -7.98 -11.73
N ASN A 6 2.50 -7.70 -12.10
CA ASN A 6 3.67 -8.19 -11.41
C ASN A 6 3.81 -7.53 -10.01
N PRO A 7 3.67 -8.29 -8.91
CA PRO A 7 3.74 -7.73 -7.57
C PRO A 7 5.11 -7.15 -7.21
N ILE A 8 6.20 -7.64 -7.79
CA ILE A 8 7.56 -7.13 -7.55
C ILE A 8 7.71 -5.73 -8.16
N VAL A 9 7.17 -5.52 -9.36
CA VAL A 9 7.19 -4.19 -10.00
C VAL A 9 6.33 -3.22 -9.21
N LEU A 10 5.16 -3.67 -8.75
CA LEU A 10 4.30 -2.87 -7.87
C LEU A 10 4.99 -2.50 -6.55
N TYR A 11 5.75 -3.44 -5.97
CA TYR A 11 6.57 -3.17 -4.78
C TYR A 11 7.50 -1.98 -5.02
N HIS A 12 8.39 -2.09 -6.02
CA HIS A 12 9.36 -1.03 -6.31
C HIS A 12 8.71 0.29 -6.71
N ALA A 13 7.59 0.24 -7.45
CA ALA A 13 6.86 1.44 -7.82
C ALA A 13 6.30 2.18 -6.59
N MET A 14 5.66 1.46 -5.67
CA MET A 14 5.07 2.05 -4.47
C MET A 14 6.13 2.52 -3.47
N THR A 15 7.21 1.74 -3.28
CA THR A 15 8.33 2.18 -2.43
C THR A 15 9.01 3.43 -2.98
N HIS A 16 9.21 3.51 -4.29
CA HIS A 16 9.74 4.72 -4.93
C HIS A 16 8.80 5.92 -4.78
N ILE A 17 7.49 5.73 -4.92
CA ILE A 17 6.49 6.79 -4.67
C ILE A 17 6.59 7.32 -3.24
N GLY A 18 6.66 6.43 -2.24
CA GLY A 18 6.77 6.83 -0.84
C GLY A 18 8.13 7.47 -0.50
N LYS A 19 9.21 7.01 -1.12
CA LYS A 19 10.57 7.57 -0.98
C LYS A 19 10.64 9.00 -1.51
N GLU A 20 10.23 9.19 -2.75
CA GLU A 20 10.30 10.49 -3.44
C GLU A 20 9.12 11.41 -3.09
N SER A 21 8.23 10.98 -2.17
CA SER A 21 7.05 11.73 -1.74
C SER A 21 6.15 12.18 -2.90
N ILE A 22 5.91 11.28 -3.87
CA ILE A 22 5.14 11.58 -5.09
C ILE A 22 3.65 11.66 -4.75
N HIS A 23 3.19 12.84 -4.31
CA HIS A 23 1.82 13.10 -3.87
C HIS A 23 1.02 13.85 -4.94
N THR A 24 0.48 13.11 -5.90
CA THR A 24 -0.47 13.65 -6.90
C THR A 24 -1.82 13.00 -6.75
N GLU A 25 -2.89 13.71 -7.12
CA GLU A 25 -4.26 13.19 -7.06
C GLU A 25 -4.40 11.85 -7.82
N GLU A 26 -3.75 11.73 -8.99
CA GLU A 26 -3.77 10.49 -9.76
C GLU A 26 -3.12 9.33 -8.98
N ILE A 27 -1.98 9.56 -8.35
CA ILE A 27 -1.27 8.55 -7.55
C ILE A 27 -2.10 8.16 -6.33
N ILE A 28 -2.65 9.11 -5.59
CA ILE A 28 -3.51 8.84 -4.43
C ILE A 28 -4.74 8.04 -4.83
N LYS A 29 -5.39 8.40 -5.94
CA LYS A 29 -6.54 7.64 -6.46
C LYS A 29 -6.17 6.20 -6.83
N LYS A 30 -5.00 5.99 -7.45
CA LYS A 30 -4.51 4.65 -7.80
C LYS A 30 -4.15 3.83 -6.56
N LEU A 31 -3.44 4.42 -5.59
CA LEU A 31 -3.11 3.76 -4.32
C LEU A 31 -4.38 3.40 -3.53
N SER A 32 -5.38 4.29 -3.51
CA SER A 32 -6.68 4.03 -2.89
C SER A 32 -7.36 2.81 -3.53
N GLY A 33 -7.35 2.69 -4.86
CA GLY A 33 -7.84 1.49 -5.54
C GLY A 33 -7.05 0.22 -5.20
N LEU A 34 -5.72 0.32 -5.11
CA LEU A 34 -4.86 -0.80 -4.72
C LEU A 34 -5.04 -1.21 -3.26
N SER A 35 -5.39 -0.28 -2.36
CA SER A 35 -5.61 -0.55 -0.93
C SER A 35 -6.70 -1.61 -0.68
N LEU A 36 -7.61 -1.78 -1.65
CA LEU A 36 -8.70 -2.74 -1.61
C LEU A 36 -8.33 -4.13 -2.16
N LYS A 37 -7.13 -4.29 -2.74
CA LYS A 37 -6.65 -5.57 -3.29
C LYS A 37 -6.10 -6.47 -2.18
N ARG A 38 -6.98 -7.30 -1.63
CA ARG A 38 -6.69 -8.14 -0.45
C ARG A 38 -7.00 -9.63 -0.67
N GLU A 39 -7.28 -10.06 -1.89
CA GLU A 39 -7.58 -11.45 -2.19
C GLU A 39 -6.32 -12.33 -2.21
N PRO A 40 -6.43 -13.67 -2.16
CA PRO A 40 -5.27 -14.56 -2.19
C PRO A 40 -4.33 -14.33 -3.39
N GLN A 41 -4.87 -13.93 -4.55
CA GLN A 41 -4.09 -13.58 -5.74
C GLN A 41 -3.34 -12.25 -5.62
N ASP A 42 -3.72 -11.37 -4.70
CA ASP A 42 -3.12 -10.05 -4.49
C ASP A 42 -1.88 -10.13 -3.58
N LYS A 43 -1.24 -11.29 -3.54
CA LYS A 43 -0.03 -11.51 -2.76
C LYS A 43 1.12 -10.65 -3.29
N LEU A 44 1.81 -9.98 -2.38
CA LEU A 44 2.96 -9.13 -2.70
C LEU A 44 4.27 -9.85 -2.40
N LEU A 45 4.59 -10.01 -1.11
CA LEU A 45 5.80 -10.66 -0.62
C LEU A 45 5.50 -11.31 0.73
N GLY A 46 5.92 -12.57 0.92
CA GLY A 46 5.69 -13.27 2.18
C GLY A 46 4.20 -13.36 2.54
N HIS A 47 3.80 -12.73 3.64
CA HIS A 47 2.41 -12.67 4.10
C HIS A 47 1.69 -11.36 3.73
N TYR A 48 2.40 -10.41 3.10
CA TYR A 48 1.85 -9.12 2.71
C TYR A 48 1.11 -9.20 1.38
N LYS A 49 0.06 -8.39 1.28
CA LYS A 49 -0.75 -8.20 0.09
C LYS A 49 -0.44 -6.84 -0.55
N VAL A 50 -0.80 -6.68 -1.82
CA VAL A 50 -0.67 -5.41 -2.56
C VAL A 50 -1.40 -4.28 -1.81
N GLY A 51 -2.58 -4.57 -1.26
CA GLY A 51 -3.33 -3.62 -0.44
C GLY A 51 -2.57 -3.14 0.79
N ASP A 52 -1.78 -3.99 1.45
CA ASP A 52 -1.02 -3.59 2.64
C ASP A 52 0.05 -2.55 2.28
N LEU A 53 0.79 -2.77 1.19
CA LEU A 53 1.80 -1.83 0.73
C LEU A 53 1.17 -0.52 0.23
N ALA A 54 0.02 -0.60 -0.44
CA ALA A 54 -0.68 0.59 -0.90
C ALA A 54 -1.11 1.47 0.29
N ILE A 55 -1.65 0.87 1.35
CA ILE A 55 -2.01 1.57 2.59
C ILE A 55 -0.76 2.16 3.25
N ALA A 56 0.31 1.36 3.43
CA ALA A 56 1.57 1.84 4.02
C ALA A 56 2.16 3.02 3.23
N THR A 57 2.07 2.98 1.89
CA THR A 57 2.52 4.07 1.01
C THR A 57 1.67 5.32 1.21
N MET A 58 0.34 5.20 1.32
CA MET A 58 -0.54 6.35 1.59
C MET A 58 -0.24 6.98 2.95
N ILE A 59 -0.03 6.17 3.99
CA ILE A 59 0.40 6.65 5.32
C ILE A 59 1.75 7.38 5.21
N LYS A 60 2.71 6.83 4.44
CA LYS A 60 4.01 7.47 4.19
C LYS A 60 3.88 8.85 3.54
N LEU A 61 2.90 9.00 2.65
CA LEU A 61 2.59 10.26 1.98
C LEU A 61 1.80 11.26 2.86
N GLY A 62 1.42 10.88 4.08
CA GLY A 62 0.73 11.75 5.04
C GLY A 62 -0.80 11.61 5.02
N GLU A 63 -1.36 10.64 4.31
CA GLU A 63 -2.79 10.35 4.37
C GLU A 63 -3.16 9.80 5.76
N LYS A 64 -4.28 10.27 6.31
CA LYS A 64 -4.76 9.75 7.60
C LYS A 64 -5.37 8.38 7.39
N GLU A 65 -5.08 7.45 8.29
CA GLU A 65 -5.65 6.10 8.31
C GLU A 65 -7.19 6.11 8.24
N SER A 66 -7.81 7.08 8.94
CA SER A 66 -9.26 7.29 8.97
C SER A 66 -9.85 7.82 7.65
N GLU A 67 -9.01 8.16 6.67
CA GLU A 67 -9.41 8.62 5.33
C GLU A 67 -9.15 7.54 4.26
N ILE A 68 -8.32 6.54 4.56
CA ILE A 68 -7.99 5.43 3.65
C ILE A 68 -9.08 4.34 3.71
N SER A 69 -9.86 4.18 2.63
CA SER A 69 -10.93 3.17 2.57
C SER A 69 -10.44 1.74 2.82
N GLY A 70 -9.28 1.36 2.28
CA GLY A 70 -8.70 0.03 2.52
C GLY A 70 -8.23 -0.20 3.96
N PHE A 71 -7.92 0.85 4.72
CA PHE A 71 -7.54 0.73 6.13
C PHE A 71 -8.76 0.46 7.02
N LYS A 72 -9.91 1.06 6.71
CA LYS A 72 -11.15 0.95 7.52
C LYS A 72 -11.73 -0.46 7.59
N ILE A 73 -11.41 -1.31 6.63
CA ILE A 73 -11.92 -2.67 6.54
C ILE A 73 -10.98 -3.71 7.17
N LEU A 74 -9.82 -3.28 7.67
CA LEU A 74 -8.83 -4.17 8.26
C LEU A 74 -9.25 -4.61 9.65
N ASP A 75 -8.93 -5.85 9.99
CA ASP A 75 -8.95 -6.32 11.38
C ASP A 75 -7.66 -5.94 12.14
N ASP A 76 -7.65 -6.14 13.46
CA ASP A 76 -6.51 -5.81 14.32
C ASP A 76 -5.20 -6.51 13.91
N PHE A 77 -5.28 -7.70 13.31
CA PHE A 77 -4.11 -8.43 12.84
C PHE A 77 -3.58 -7.79 11.55
N GLU A 78 -4.46 -7.51 10.60
CA GLU A 78 -4.10 -6.85 9.34
C GLU A 78 -3.54 -5.44 9.56
N ILE A 79 -4.08 -4.67 10.51
CA ILE A 79 -3.54 -3.36 10.89
C ILE A 79 -2.09 -3.49 11.35
N LYS A 80 -1.78 -4.46 12.23
CA LYS A 80 -0.41 -4.71 12.69
C LYS A 80 0.51 -5.09 11.54
N MET A 81 0.01 -5.86 10.57
CA MET A 81 0.78 -6.23 9.38
C MET A 81 1.12 -5.01 8.52
N VAL A 82 0.18 -4.07 8.32
CA VAL A 82 0.46 -2.83 7.58
C VAL A 82 1.55 -2.01 8.26
N PHE A 83 1.48 -1.81 9.57
CA PHE A 83 2.49 -1.02 10.29
C PHE A 83 3.85 -1.73 10.33
N ARG A 84 3.86 -3.04 10.48
CA ARG A 84 5.10 -3.82 10.38
C ARG A 84 5.73 -3.68 9.00
N LEU A 85 4.93 -3.77 7.93
CA LEU A 85 5.41 -3.55 6.57
C LEU A 85 5.97 -2.14 6.41
N PHE A 86 5.27 -1.13 6.93
CA PHE A 86 5.72 0.25 6.89
C PHE A 86 7.10 0.45 7.52
N GLU A 87 7.37 -0.23 8.64
CA GLU A 87 8.67 -0.23 9.33
C GLU A 87 9.75 -1.04 8.59
N GLU A 88 9.38 -2.15 7.94
CA GLU A 88 10.30 -3.03 7.20
C GLU A 88 10.69 -2.46 5.83
N VAL A 89 9.86 -1.61 5.23
CA VAL A 89 10.16 -0.97 3.94
C VAL A 89 11.19 0.12 4.13
N GLU A 90 12.33 -0.03 3.46
CA GLU A 90 13.31 1.04 3.28
C GLU A 90 12.78 2.04 2.25
N TRP A 91 12.07 3.07 2.73
CA TRP A 91 11.69 4.23 1.92
C TRP A 91 12.94 5.04 1.56
#